data_AF-A0A4V0HV55-F1
#
_entry.id   AF-A0A4V0HV55-F1
#
_cell.length_a   1.000
_cell.length_b   1.000
_cell.length_c   1.000
_cell.angle_alpha   90.00
_cell.angle_beta   90.00
_cell.angle_gamma   90.00
#
_symmetry.space_group_name_H-M   'P 1'
#
loop_
_entity.id
_entity.type
_entity.pdbx_description
1 polymer ?
#
loop_
_entity_poly.entity_id
_entity_poly.type
_entity_poly.pdbx_seq_one_letter_code
_entity_poly.pdbx_strand_id
1 'polypeptide(L)'
;MALADDIRTARDRATAELVAAHDYHADTITAWNLVIAEIQAGRHLNVPNAVTGTVTTESVLAAKIPDYRSKRLTEATFHSFLAIFEAFLIDFVRAYPQNLAAADPVPVDVVLEAKDKLEITDFLIDRAIVGLLYRKPADWFAYLERRLKLGCPSAAEVERIAEAKATRDVLMHNRGVVNEVYVAKAGALARFTAGQFIDIPEPYHQDLWEMLLKVVAELSDATAAKFP
;
A
#
# COMPACT_ATOMS: atom_id res chain seq x y z
N MET A 1 2.95 5.87 -26.47
CA MET A 1 3.85 4.76 -26.07
C MET A 1 3.09 3.47 -26.26
N ALA A 2 3.77 2.33 -26.45
CA ALA A 2 3.08 1.05 -26.47
C ALA A 2 2.56 0.76 -25.07
N LEU A 3 1.36 0.20 -24.94
CA LEU A 3 0.74 -0.15 -23.66
C LEU A 3 1.69 -0.95 -22.75
N ALA A 4 2.45 -1.88 -23.34
CA ALA A 4 3.43 -2.67 -22.62
C ALA A 4 4.54 -1.81 -21.98
N ASP A 5 4.93 -0.70 -22.59
CA ASP A 5 5.93 0.22 -22.06
C ASP A 5 5.37 1.02 -20.87
N ASP A 6 4.13 1.49 -20.95
CA ASP A 6 3.46 2.20 -19.86
C ASP A 6 3.29 1.29 -18.63
N ILE A 7 2.91 0.03 -18.85
CA ILE A 7 2.78 -0.98 -17.79
C ILE A 7 4.15 -1.31 -17.16
N ARG A 8 5.19 -1.52 -17.98
CA ARG A 8 6.55 -1.75 -17.47
C ARG A 8 7.05 -0.55 -16.67
N THR A 9 6.77 0.66 -17.12
CA THR A 9 7.12 1.89 -16.40
C THR A 9 6.43 1.94 -15.04
N ALA A 10 5.13 1.64 -14.98
CA ALA A 10 4.39 1.58 -13.72
C ALA A 10 4.95 0.49 -12.77
N ARG A 11 5.25 -0.70 -13.30
CA ARG A 11 5.87 -1.81 -12.57
C ARG A 11 7.22 -1.42 -11.97
N ASP A 12 8.11 -0.88 -12.79
CA ASP A 12 9.48 -0.58 -12.41
C ASP A 12 9.51 0.53 -11.35
N ARG A 13 8.66 1.55 -11.49
CA ARG A 13 8.47 2.58 -10.45
C ARG A 13 7.97 1.97 -9.14
N ALA A 14 6.88 1.22 -9.18
CA ALA A 14 6.28 0.63 -7.97
C ALA A 14 7.26 -0.33 -7.27
N THR A 15 8.02 -1.10 -8.05
CA THR A 15 9.06 -2.00 -7.54
C THR A 15 10.18 -1.23 -6.86
N ALA A 16 10.69 -0.18 -7.50
CA ALA A 16 11.73 0.67 -6.93
C ALA A 16 11.26 1.37 -5.64
N GLU A 17 10.01 1.84 -5.60
CA GLU A 17 9.43 2.46 -4.41
C GLU A 17 9.20 1.47 -3.27
N LEU A 18 8.72 0.25 -3.56
CA LEU A 18 8.57 -0.82 -2.56
C LEU A 18 9.92 -1.23 -1.97
N VAL A 19 10.95 -1.37 -2.82
CA VAL A 19 12.32 -1.66 -2.36
C VAL A 19 12.84 -0.51 -1.49
N ALA A 20 12.72 0.74 -1.93
CA ALA A 20 13.18 1.89 -1.17
C ALA A 20 12.45 2.04 0.19
N ALA A 21 11.16 1.75 0.25
CA ALA A 21 10.39 1.77 1.49
C ALA A 21 10.83 0.68 2.47
N HIS A 22 11.20 -0.51 1.97
CA HIS A 22 11.72 -1.60 2.78
C HIS A 22 13.17 -1.34 3.22
N ASP A 23 14.02 -0.81 2.34
CA ASP A 23 15.38 -0.38 2.69
C ASP A 23 15.34 0.69 3.78
N TYR A 24 14.43 1.67 3.68
CA TYR A 24 14.21 2.65 4.74
C TYR A 24 13.88 2.01 6.10
N HIS A 25 13.05 0.96 6.12
CA HIS A 25 12.76 0.19 7.34
C HIS A 25 14.03 -0.47 7.90
N ALA A 26 14.74 -1.23 7.06
CA ALA A 26 15.93 -1.98 7.44
C ALA A 26 17.09 -1.07 7.91
N ASP A 27 17.35 0.00 7.18
CA ASP A 27 18.38 0.99 7.51
C ASP A 27 18.05 1.73 8.80
N THR A 28 16.77 2.08 9.01
CA THR A 28 16.34 2.74 10.25
C THR A 28 16.46 1.80 11.45
N ILE A 29 16.14 0.51 11.30
CA ILE A 29 16.40 -0.50 12.34
C ILE A 29 17.89 -0.60 12.66
N THR A 30 18.74 -0.63 11.63
CA THR A 30 20.20 -0.68 11.78
C THR A 30 20.73 0.56 12.51
N ALA A 31 20.25 1.75 12.13
CA ALA A 31 20.59 3.00 12.80
C ALA A 31 20.20 2.97 14.29
N TRP A 32 19.01 2.46 14.63
CA TRP A 32 18.61 2.30 16.03
C TRP A 32 19.48 1.30 16.78
N ASN A 33 19.87 0.18 16.16
CA ASN A 33 20.78 -0.77 16.79
C ASN A 33 22.14 -0.15 17.12
N LEU A 34 22.67 0.69 16.23
CA LEU A 34 23.90 1.44 16.48
C LEU A 34 23.72 2.38 17.67
N VAL A 35 22.63 3.16 17.73
CA VAL A 35 22.34 4.06 18.85
C VAL A 35 22.26 3.30 20.18
N ILE A 36 21.61 2.13 20.21
CA ILE A 36 21.57 1.27 21.41
C ILE A 36 22.97 0.85 21.83
N ALA A 37 23.80 0.41 20.88
CA ALA A 37 25.17 -0.02 21.16
C ALA A 37 25.99 1.12 21.79
N GLU A 38 25.78 2.37 21.35
CA GLU A 38 26.47 3.51 21.94
C GLU A 38 26.03 3.85 23.35
N ILE A 39 24.73 3.78 23.60
CA ILE A 39 24.18 3.96 24.96
C ILE A 39 24.74 2.88 25.89
N GLN A 40 24.79 1.63 25.42
CA GLN A 40 25.35 0.50 26.18
C GLN A 40 26.86 0.62 26.42
N ALA A 41 27.58 1.25 25.50
CA ALA A 41 29.00 1.59 25.66
C ALA A 41 29.25 2.77 26.63
N GLY A 42 28.19 3.33 27.25
CA GLY A 42 28.28 4.42 28.19
C GLY A 42 28.40 5.80 27.56
N ARG A 43 28.08 5.95 26.26
CA ARG A 43 28.02 7.29 25.64
C ARG A 43 26.82 8.06 26.20
N HIS A 44 27.09 9.25 26.71
CA HIS A 44 26.04 10.18 27.13
C HIS A 44 25.43 10.91 25.94
N LEU A 45 24.10 11.06 25.96
CA LEU A 45 23.35 11.78 24.94
C LEU A 45 22.62 12.96 25.58
N ASN A 46 22.70 14.11 24.94
CA ASN A 46 21.94 15.29 25.35
C ASN A 46 21.51 16.04 24.09
N VAL A 47 20.37 15.63 23.54
CA VAL A 47 19.86 16.15 22.27
C VAL A 47 18.69 17.10 22.53
N PRO A 48 18.89 18.43 22.43
CA PRO A 48 17.81 19.39 22.58
C PRO A 48 16.91 19.40 21.34
N ASN A 49 15.60 19.38 21.56
CA ASN A 49 14.60 19.65 20.54
C ASN A 49 14.16 21.10 20.67
N ALA A 50 14.73 21.97 19.82
CA ALA A 50 14.47 23.41 19.87
C ALA A 50 12.99 23.80 19.67
N VAL A 51 12.19 22.95 18.99
CA VAL A 51 10.78 23.21 18.72
C VAL A 51 9.90 22.96 19.94
N THR A 52 10.17 21.87 20.67
CA THR A 52 9.35 21.47 21.83
C THR A 52 9.96 21.90 23.16
N GLY A 53 11.20 22.40 23.16
CA GLY A 53 11.98 22.70 24.36
C GLY A 53 12.40 21.45 25.15
N THR A 54 12.12 20.24 24.64
CA THR A 54 12.46 19.00 25.34
C THR A 54 13.92 18.62 25.11
N VAL A 55 14.51 17.93 26.07
CA VAL A 55 15.85 17.34 25.96
C VAL A 55 15.70 15.83 25.97
N THR A 56 16.27 15.16 24.98
CA THR A 56 16.33 13.71 24.93
C THR A 56 17.69 13.25 25.44
N THR A 57 17.68 12.59 26.59
CA THR A 57 18.85 11.92 27.18
C THR A 57 18.95 10.47 26.73
N GLU A 58 20.03 9.79 27.06
CA GLU A 58 20.21 8.35 26.81
C GLU A 58 19.08 7.51 27.43
N SER A 59 18.67 7.80 28.66
CA SER A 59 17.61 7.04 29.36
C SER A 59 16.25 7.25 28.71
N VAL A 60 15.94 8.50 28.33
CA VAL A 60 14.70 8.84 27.63
C VAL A 60 14.67 8.20 26.25
N LEU A 61 15.79 8.21 25.53
CA LEU A 61 15.88 7.61 24.20
C LEU A 61 15.75 6.09 24.28
N ALA A 62 16.50 5.43 25.18
CA ALA A 62 16.44 3.99 25.39
C ALA A 62 15.01 3.51 25.70
N ALA A 63 14.25 4.27 26.48
CA ALA A 63 12.85 3.96 26.77
C ALA A 63 11.91 4.07 25.56
N LYS A 64 12.23 4.92 24.58
CA LYS A 64 11.42 5.16 23.37
C LYS A 64 11.75 4.21 22.22
N ILE A 65 12.97 3.71 22.16
CA ILE A 65 13.46 2.87 21.06
C ILE A 65 12.56 1.67 20.74
N PRO A 66 12.05 0.89 21.72
CA PRO A 66 11.15 -0.22 21.43
C PRO A 66 9.90 0.25 20.66
N ASP A 67 9.19 1.28 21.15
CA ASP A 67 8.00 1.85 20.50
C ASP A 67 8.32 2.39 19.09
N TYR A 68 9.44 3.09 18.94
CA TYR A 68 9.83 3.66 17.65
C TYR A 68 10.11 2.58 16.60
N ARG A 69 10.74 1.47 16.99
CA ARG A 69 11.08 0.37 16.08
C ARG A 69 9.88 -0.54 15.80
N SER A 70 9.37 -1.19 16.83
CA SER A 70 8.42 -2.29 16.68
C SER A 70 7.00 -1.81 16.42
N LYS A 71 6.73 -0.51 16.63
CA LYS A 71 5.40 0.06 16.40
C LYS A 71 5.46 1.14 15.33
N ARG A 72 6.05 2.30 15.61
CA ARG A 72 5.91 3.46 14.72
C ARG A 72 6.52 3.27 13.35
N LEU A 73 7.77 2.79 13.28
CA LEU A 73 8.45 2.54 12.03
C LEU A 73 7.73 1.46 11.22
N THR A 74 7.41 0.34 11.88
CA THR A 74 6.73 -0.81 11.28
C THR A 74 5.35 -0.42 10.73
N GLU A 75 4.53 0.30 11.50
CA GLU A 75 3.21 0.79 11.06
C GLU A 75 3.34 1.77 9.88
N ALA A 76 4.33 2.68 9.91
CA ALA A 76 4.54 3.66 8.86
C ALA A 76 4.96 3.00 7.54
N THR A 77 5.91 2.06 7.56
CA THR A 77 6.39 1.39 6.36
C THR A 77 5.36 0.38 5.83
N PHE A 78 4.62 -0.30 6.71
CA PHE A 78 3.44 -1.10 6.33
C PHE A 78 2.40 -0.28 5.57
N HIS A 79 2.09 0.93 6.07
CA HIS A 79 1.20 1.85 5.38
C HIS A 79 1.74 2.23 4.00
N SER A 80 3.02 2.60 3.92
CA SER A 80 3.68 2.97 2.66
C SER A 80 3.61 1.85 1.62
N PHE A 81 3.81 0.59 2.00
CA PHE A 81 3.72 -0.54 1.06
C PHE A 81 2.35 -0.61 0.38
N LEU A 82 1.27 -0.52 1.16
CA LEU A 82 -0.09 -0.54 0.63
C LEU A 82 -0.41 0.69 -0.22
N ALA A 83 0.10 1.87 0.17
CA ALA A 83 -0.10 3.10 -0.61
C ALA A 83 0.61 3.04 -1.97
N ILE A 84 1.85 2.54 -2.01
CA ILE A 84 2.61 2.34 -3.25
C ILE A 84 1.88 1.32 -4.14
N PHE A 85 1.40 0.22 -3.56
CA PHE A 85 0.64 -0.77 -4.30
C PHE A 85 -0.69 -0.23 -4.86
N GLU A 86 -1.42 0.55 -4.08
CA GLU A 86 -2.64 1.22 -4.56
C GLU A 86 -2.32 2.20 -5.71
N ALA A 87 -1.22 2.97 -5.61
CA ALA A 87 -0.76 3.84 -6.67
C ALA A 87 -0.42 3.07 -7.95
N PHE A 88 0.29 1.94 -7.82
CA PHE A 88 0.53 1.03 -8.95
C PHE A 88 -0.77 0.59 -9.61
N LEU A 89 -1.77 0.16 -8.84
CA LEU A 89 -3.06 -0.26 -9.41
C LEU A 89 -3.77 0.89 -10.16
N ILE A 90 -3.66 2.13 -9.66
CA ILE A 90 -4.16 3.31 -10.36
C ILE A 90 -3.48 3.44 -11.72
N ASP A 91 -2.15 3.45 -11.73
CA ASP A 91 -1.37 3.64 -12.95
C ASP A 91 -1.58 2.51 -13.95
N PHE A 92 -1.68 1.28 -13.44
CA PHE A 92 -1.99 0.09 -14.22
C PHE A 92 -3.36 0.20 -14.91
N VAL A 93 -4.38 0.67 -14.19
CA VAL A 93 -5.71 0.94 -14.74
C VAL A 93 -5.63 2.09 -15.76
N ARG A 94 -4.90 3.18 -15.46
CA ARG A 94 -4.72 4.32 -16.38
C ARG A 94 -4.04 3.95 -17.69
N ALA A 95 -3.11 3.01 -17.67
CA ALA A 95 -2.46 2.51 -18.88
C ALA A 95 -3.46 1.82 -19.82
N TYR A 96 -4.61 1.35 -19.31
CA TYR A 96 -5.54 0.51 -20.05
C TYR A 96 -6.96 1.08 -20.25
N PRO A 97 -7.13 2.32 -20.76
CA PRO A 97 -8.42 3.00 -20.75
C PRO A 97 -9.47 2.35 -21.67
N GLN A 98 -9.02 1.74 -22.75
CA GLN A 98 -9.87 1.28 -23.86
C GLN A 98 -10.83 0.14 -23.47
N ASN A 99 -10.46 -0.68 -22.48
CA ASN A 99 -11.30 -1.78 -21.99
C ASN A 99 -12.00 -1.46 -20.66
N LEU A 100 -11.72 -0.30 -20.07
CA LEU A 100 -12.39 0.20 -18.86
C LEU A 100 -13.65 0.99 -19.24
N ALA A 101 -13.56 1.82 -20.28
CA ALA A 101 -14.64 2.69 -20.77
C ALA A 101 -15.86 1.95 -21.33
N ALA A 102 -15.72 0.70 -21.78
CA ALA A 102 -16.73 0.06 -22.64
C ALA A 102 -18.03 -0.42 -21.95
N ALA A 103 -18.21 -0.24 -20.63
CA ALA A 103 -19.44 -0.74 -19.96
C ALA A 103 -20.24 0.31 -19.19
N ASP A 104 -19.71 1.52 -19.01
CA ASP A 104 -20.29 2.50 -18.11
C ASP A 104 -20.90 3.67 -18.92
N PRO A 105 -22.21 3.98 -18.76
CA PRO A 105 -22.81 5.12 -19.43
C PRO A 105 -22.11 6.42 -19.03
N VAL A 106 -21.77 7.23 -20.04
CA VAL A 106 -21.26 8.60 -19.86
C VAL A 106 -22.47 9.53 -19.69
N PRO A 107 -22.54 10.33 -18.61
CA PRO A 107 -23.55 11.37 -18.46
C PRO A 107 -23.51 12.38 -19.61
N VAL A 108 -24.67 12.82 -20.09
CA VAL A 108 -24.78 13.71 -21.28
C VAL A 108 -24.13 15.07 -21.04
N ASP A 109 -24.24 15.60 -19.82
CA ASP A 109 -23.56 16.81 -19.36
C ASP A 109 -22.04 16.72 -19.54
N VAL A 110 -21.41 15.61 -19.16
CA VAL A 110 -19.98 15.39 -19.38
C VAL A 110 -19.60 15.43 -20.86
N VAL A 111 -20.45 14.89 -21.74
CA VAL A 111 -20.21 14.91 -23.19
C VAL A 111 -20.34 16.32 -23.77
N LEU A 112 -21.31 17.11 -23.27
CA LEU A 112 -21.56 18.48 -23.74
C LEU A 112 -20.51 19.48 -23.23
N GLU A 113 -19.94 19.24 -22.05
CA GLU A 113 -18.95 20.11 -21.42
C GLU A 113 -17.50 19.78 -21.81
N ALA A 114 -17.23 18.55 -22.23
CA ALA A 114 -15.89 18.12 -22.63
C ALA A 114 -15.40 18.84 -23.90
N LYS A 115 -14.14 19.28 -23.87
CA LYS A 115 -13.47 19.95 -24.99
C LYS A 115 -13.19 18.99 -26.13
N ASP A 116 -12.90 17.75 -25.80
CA ASP A 116 -12.55 16.70 -26.74
C ASP A 116 -12.82 15.29 -26.17
N LYS A 117 -12.53 14.28 -26.99
CA LYS A 117 -12.67 12.87 -26.61
C LYS A 117 -11.70 12.45 -25.49
N LEU A 118 -10.55 13.11 -25.35
CA LEU A 118 -9.57 12.77 -24.32
C LEU A 118 -10.13 13.13 -22.95
N GLU A 119 -10.75 14.30 -22.79
CA GLU A 119 -11.37 14.71 -21.52
C GLU A 119 -12.51 13.76 -21.08
N ILE A 120 -13.31 13.25 -22.03
CA ILE A 120 -14.32 12.21 -21.76
C ILE A 120 -13.66 10.90 -21.31
N THR A 121 -12.51 10.56 -21.91
CA THR A 121 -11.77 9.33 -21.59
C THR A 121 -11.15 9.43 -20.20
N ASP A 122 -10.55 10.56 -19.86
CA ASP A 122 -9.98 10.85 -18.53
C ASP A 122 -11.08 10.80 -17.46
N PHE A 123 -12.25 11.38 -17.71
CA PHE A 123 -13.40 11.29 -16.80
C PHE A 123 -13.80 9.83 -16.51
N LEU A 124 -13.88 8.99 -17.55
CA LEU A 124 -14.23 7.57 -17.38
C LEU A 124 -13.16 6.79 -16.62
N ILE A 125 -11.89 7.08 -16.87
CA ILE A 125 -10.75 6.49 -16.16
C ILE A 125 -10.79 6.88 -14.68
N ASP A 126 -10.93 8.17 -14.38
CA ASP A 126 -10.97 8.66 -13.00
C ASP A 126 -12.20 8.11 -12.26
N ARG A 127 -13.35 8.04 -12.91
CA ARG A 127 -14.55 7.39 -12.34
C ARG A 127 -14.31 5.91 -12.06
N ALA A 128 -13.64 5.20 -12.98
CA ALA A 128 -13.29 3.80 -12.78
C ALA A 128 -12.30 3.63 -11.61
N ILE A 129 -11.28 4.47 -11.51
CA ILE A 129 -10.27 4.47 -10.43
C ILE A 129 -10.92 4.75 -9.08
N VAL A 130 -11.71 5.83 -8.98
CA VAL A 130 -12.44 6.17 -7.76
C VAL A 130 -13.38 5.03 -7.39
N GLY A 131 -14.16 4.53 -8.35
CA GLY A 131 -15.04 3.39 -8.13
C GLY A 131 -14.30 2.13 -7.69
N LEU A 132 -13.07 1.91 -8.17
CA LEU A 132 -12.23 0.78 -7.81
C LEU A 132 -11.71 0.95 -6.39
N LEU A 133 -10.91 1.99 -6.12
CA LEU A 133 -10.15 2.13 -4.87
C LEU A 133 -11.00 2.32 -3.60
N TYR A 134 -12.22 2.83 -3.74
CA TYR A 134 -13.17 2.93 -2.62
C TYR A 134 -13.78 1.57 -2.22
N ARG A 135 -13.64 0.53 -3.05
CA ARG A 135 -14.13 -0.82 -2.77
C ARG A 135 -13.09 -1.68 -2.04
N LYS A 136 -13.49 -2.91 -1.71
CA LYS A 136 -12.62 -3.91 -1.06
C LYS A 136 -11.64 -4.47 -2.11
N PRO A 137 -10.43 -4.93 -1.74
CA PRO A 137 -9.49 -5.51 -2.69
C PRO A 137 -10.06 -6.66 -3.55
N ALA A 138 -10.96 -7.48 -3.00
CA ALA A 138 -11.67 -8.50 -3.78
C ALA A 138 -12.45 -7.90 -4.97
N ASP A 139 -13.08 -6.74 -4.80
CA ASP A 139 -13.78 -6.05 -5.87
C ASP A 139 -12.82 -5.49 -6.92
N TRP A 140 -11.59 -5.14 -6.52
CA TRP A 140 -10.55 -4.65 -7.42
C TRP A 140 -10.13 -5.72 -8.41
N PHE A 141 -9.72 -6.86 -7.87
CA PHE A 141 -9.24 -7.96 -8.68
C PHE A 141 -10.37 -8.64 -9.44
N ALA A 142 -11.59 -8.71 -8.89
CA ALA A 142 -12.76 -9.13 -9.66
C ALA A 142 -13.06 -8.20 -10.84
N TYR A 143 -12.87 -6.89 -10.66
CA TYR A 143 -13.01 -5.92 -11.75
C TYR A 143 -11.94 -6.11 -12.81
N LEU A 144 -10.66 -6.22 -12.42
CA LEU A 144 -9.56 -6.47 -13.34
C LEU A 144 -9.73 -7.80 -14.06
N GLU A 145 -10.08 -8.88 -13.37
CA GLU A 145 -10.22 -10.21 -13.96
C GLU A 145 -11.37 -10.28 -14.97
N ARG A 146 -12.52 -9.65 -14.68
CA ARG A 146 -13.64 -9.58 -15.65
C ARG A 146 -13.24 -8.91 -16.97
N ARG A 147 -12.34 -7.93 -16.91
CA ARG A 147 -11.93 -7.12 -18.08
C ARG A 147 -10.72 -7.70 -18.78
N LEU A 148 -9.72 -8.11 -18.01
CA LEU A 148 -8.39 -8.46 -18.48
C LEU A 148 -8.17 -9.96 -18.55
N LYS A 149 -8.87 -10.76 -17.75
CA LYS A 149 -8.73 -12.23 -17.67
C LYS A 149 -7.25 -12.65 -17.64
N LEU A 150 -6.54 -12.17 -16.61
CA LEU A 150 -5.09 -12.39 -16.47
C LEU A 150 -4.81 -13.67 -15.70
N GLY A 151 -5.76 -14.13 -14.88
CA GLY A 151 -5.56 -15.31 -14.02
C GLY A 151 -4.65 -15.06 -12.82
N CYS A 152 -4.30 -13.79 -12.56
CA CYS A 152 -3.53 -13.34 -11.40
C CYS A 152 -4.09 -12.02 -10.85
N PRO A 153 -3.87 -11.72 -9.56
CA PRO A 153 -3.30 -12.60 -8.53
C PRO A 153 -4.25 -13.75 -8.13
N SER A 154 -3.76 -14.72 -7.37
CA SER A 154 -4.57 -15.83 -6.85
C SER A 154 -5.58 -15.35 -5.80
N ALA A 155 -6.66 -16.12 -5.58
CA ALA A 155 -7.67 -15.79 -4.58
C ALA A 155 -7.07 -15.62 -3.16
N ALA A 156 -6.10 -16.47 -2.79
CA ALA A 156 -5.41 -16.38 -1.50
C ALA A 156 -4.62 -15.07 -1.35
N GLU A 157 -3.96 -14.60 -2.42
CA GLU A 157 -3.26 -13.31 -2.41
C GLU A 157 -4.23 -12.14 -2.31
N VAL A 158 -5.37 -12.21 -3.01
CA VAL A 158 -6.44 -11.21 -2.90
C VAL A 158 -6.96 -11.11 -1.46
N GLU A 159 -7.20 -12.24 -0.80
CA GLU A 159 -7.63 -12.26 0.60
C GLU A 159 -6.57 -11.70 1.55
N ARG A 160 -5.28 -12.01 1.32
CA ARG A 160 -4.17 -11.44 2.11
C ARG A 160 -4.06 -9.92 1.94
N ILE A 161 -4.21 -9.41 0.71
CA ILE A 161 -4.24 -7.96 0.45
C ILE A 161 -5.46 -7.32 1.13
N ALA A 162 -6.62 -7.98 1.10
CA ALA A 162 -7.83 -7.52 1.78
C ALA A 162 -7.63 -7.37 3.30
N GLU A 163 -7.02 -8.37 3.94
CA GLU A 163 -6.71 -8.32 5.37
C GLU A 163 -5.65 -7.26 5.70
N ALA A 164 -4.59 -7.14 4.89
CA ALA A 164 -3.57 -6.11 5.08
C ALA A 164 -4.14 -4.69 4.96
N LYS A 165 -5.02 -4.46 3.98
CA LYS A 165 -5.73 -3.19 3.85
C LYS A 165 -6.66 -2.92 5.04
N ALA A 166 -7.39 -3.94 5.50
CA ALA A 166 -8.23 -3.81 6.70
C ALA A 166 -7.39 -3.46 7.94
N THR A 167 -6.23 -4.08 8.09
CA THR A 167 -5.24 -3.79 9.13
C THR A 167 -4.82 -2.32 9.08
N ARG A 168 -4.41 -1.81 7.91
CA ARG A 168 -4.06 -0.39 7.71
C ARG A 168 -5.22 0.54 8.08
N ASP A 169 -6.43 0.23 7.66
CA ASP A 169 -7.60 1.07 7.93
C ASP A 169 -7.84 1.19 9.45
N VAL A 170 -7.66 0.12 10.23
CA VAL A 170 -7.76 0.14 11.69
C VAL A 170 -6.65 0.98 12.34
N LEU A 171 -5.41 0.86 11.86
CA LEU A 171 -4.29 1.65 12.36
C LEU A 171 -4.52 3.16 12.11
N MET A 172 -4.98 3.51 10.92
CA MET A 172 -5.20 4.90 10.52
C MET A 172 -6.44 5.54 11.14
N HIS A 173 -7.53 4.79 11.29
CA HIS A 173 -8.84 5.36 11.61
C HIS A 173 -9.38 4.96 12.97
N ASN A 174 -8.89 3.87 13.57
CA ASN A 174 -9.39 3.37 14.86
C ASN A 174 -8.30 3.22 15.92
N ARG A 175 -7.19 3.96 15.79
CA ARG A 175 -6.06 3.98 16.74
C ARG A 175 -5.52 2.59 17.05
N GLY A 176 -5.59 1.68 16.08
CA GLY A 176 -5.15 0.29 16.22
C GLY A 176 -6.15 -0.63 16.93
N VAL A 177 -7.34 -0.17 17.34
CA VAL A 177 -8.36 -1.04 17.96
C VAL A 177 -9.21 -1.66 16.87
N VAL A 178 -9.40 -2.97 16.91
CA VAL A 178 -10.17 -3.73 15.93
C VAL A 178 -11.67 -3.51 16.14
N ASN A 179 -12.42 -3.38 15.04
CA ASN A 179 -13.88 -3.27 15.05
C ASN A 179 -14.52 -4.31 14.11
N GLU A 180 -15.85 -4.38 14.10
CA GLU A 180 -16.59 -5.29 13.23
C GLU A 180 -16.33 -5.03 11.73
N VAL A 181 -15.97 -3.79 11.36
CA VAL A 181 -15.63 -3.45 9.96
C VAL A 181 -14.33 -4.15 9.54
N TYR A 182 -13.33 -4.24 10.42
CA TYR A 182 -12.13 -5.04 10.16
C TYR A 182 -12.47 -6.50 9.98
N VAL A 183 -13.20 -7.11 10.93
CA VAL A 183 -13.53 -8.54 10.90
C VAL A 183 -14.27 -8.88 9.60
N ALA A 184 -15.23 -8.04 9.19
CA ALA A 184 -15.95 -8.20 7.94
C ALA A 184 -15.07 -8.02 6.68
N LYS A 185 -14.09 -7.11 6.70
CA LYS A 185 -13.17 -6.88 5.56
C LYS A 185 -12.09 -7.95 5.44
N ALA A 186 -11.53 -8.39 6.57
CA ALA A 186 -10.47 -9.38 6.66
C ALA A 186 -10.99 -10.83 6.46
N GLY A 187 -12.25 -11.09 6.80
CA GLY A 187 -12.90 -12.36 6.54
C GLY A 187 -12.19 -13.53 7.21
N ALA A 188 -11.96 -14.61 6.45
CA ALA A 188 -11.35 -15.83 6.95
C ALA A 188 -9.89 -15.65 7.41
N LEU A 189 -9.21 -14.59 6.96
CA LEU A 189 -7.83 -14.29 7.32
C LEU A 189 -7.70 -13.30 8.48
N ALA A 190 -8.81 -12.88 9.10
CA ALA A 190 -8.79 -11.98 10.24
C ALA A 190 -7.86 -12.50 11.34
N ARG A 191 -6.83 -11.72 11.67
CA ARG A 191 -5.83 -12.04 12.72
C ARG A 191 -6.32 -11.67 14.11
N PHE A 192 -7.33 -10.80 14.19
CA PHE A 192 -7.86 -10.25 15.43
C PHE A 192 -9.38 -10.22 15.43
N THR A 193 -9.92 -10.16 16.64
CA THR A 193 -11.35 -9.99 16.95
C THR A 193 -11.63 -8.58 17.45
N ALA A 194 -12.89 -8.14 17.39
CA ALA A 194 -13.30 -6.81 17.80
C ALA A 194 -12.86 -6.48 19.25
N GLY A 195 -12.33 -5.28 19.44
CA GLY A 195 -11.82 -4.78 20.73
C GLY A 195 -10.34 -5.10 21.00
N GLN A 196 -9.70 -5.97 20.22
CA GLN A 196 -8.25 -6.22 20.33
C GLN A 196 -7.44 -5.08 19.71
N PHE A 197 -6.19 -4.90 20.16
CA PHE A 197 -5.24 -4.04 19.47
C PHE A 197 -4.52 -4.83 18.37
N ILE A 198 -4.45 -4.25 17.18
CA ILE A 198 -3.64 -4.78 16.09
C ILE A 198 -2.17 -4.64 16.42
N ASP A 199 -1.42 -5.69 16.10
CA ASP A 199 0.02 -5.63 15.91
C ASP A 199 0.41 -6.04 14.47
N ILE A 200 1.62 -5.61 14.08
CA ILE A 200 2.26 -5.99 12.83
C ILE A 200 3.59 -6.65 13.22
N PRO A 201 3.62 -7.98 13.38
CA PRO A 201 4.87 -8.70 13.60
C PRO A 201 5.79 -8.54 12.39
N GLU A 202 7.11 -8.49 12.61
CA GLU A 202 8.11 -8.37 11.55
C GLU A 202 7.93 -9.39 10.42
N PRO A 203 7.66 -10.69 10.68
CA PRO A 203 7.42 -11.65 9.59
C PRO A 203 6.23 -11.27 8.71
N TYR A 204 5.14 -10.76 9.32
CA TYR A 204 3.95 -10.35 8.58
C TYR A 204 4.20 -9.07 7.76
N HIS A 205 5.03 -8.16 8.27
CA HIS A 205 5.49 -6.98 7.53
C HIS A 205 6.30 -7.35 6.29
N GLN A 206 7.31 -8.22 6.46
CA GLN A 206 8.14 -8.72 5.36
C GLN A 206 7.31 -9.53 4.34
N ASP A 207 6.48 -10.46 4.82
CA ASP A 207 5.63 -11.30 3.98
C ASP A 207 4.66 -10.49 3.11
N LEU A 208 4.17 -9.34 3.62
CA LEU A 208 3.36 -8.42 2.83
C LEU A 208 4.19 -7.78 1.72
N TRP A 209 5.36 -7.24 2.05
CA TRP A 209 6.23 -6.59 1.06
C TRP A 209 6.60 -7.53 -0.09
N GLU A 210 7.02 -8.77 0.22
CA GLU A 210 7.36 -9.79 -0.78
C GLU A 210 6.15 -10.13 -1.66
N MET A 211 4.97 -10.27 -1.05
CA MET A 211 3.73 -10.56 -1.78
C MET A 211 3.34 -9.41 -2.71
N LEU A 212 3.45 -8.15 -2.28
CA LEU A 212 3.12 -7.00 -3.13
C LEU A 212 4.07 -6.90 -4.33
N LEU A 213 5.37 -7.12 -4.14
CA LEU A 213 6.34 -7.20 -5.23
C LEU A 213 5.97 -8.27 -6.25
N LYS A 214 5.62 -9.46 -5.75
CA LYS A 214 5.19 -10.57 -6.60
C LYS A 214 3.95 -10.20 -7.42
N VAL A 215 2.91 -9.65 -6.79
CA VAL A 215 1.65 -9.30 -7.47
C VAL A 215 1.85 -8.18 -8.49
N VAL A 216 2.69 -7.19 -8.20
CA VAL A 216 3.08 -6.13 -9.15
C VAL A 216 3.72 -6.74 -10.40
N ALA A 217 4.67 -7.66 -10.22
CA ALA A 217 5.32 -8.35 -11.32
C ALA A 217 4.35 -9.20 -12.14
N GLU A 218 3.56 -10.06 -11.48
CA GLU A 218 2.62 -10.96 -12.15
C GLU A 218 1.57 -10.24 -12.99
N LEU A 219 0.96 -9.17 -12.45
CA LEU A 219 -0.02 -8.39 -13.19
C LEU A 219 0.60 -7.72 -14.42
N SER A 220 1.80 -7.16 -14.25
CA SER A 220 2.49 -6.44 -15.31
C SER A 220 2.94 -7.39 -16.42
N ASP A 221 3.54 -8.52 -16.06
CA ASP A 221 4.07 -9.50 -17.01
C ASP A 221 2.93 -10.22 -17.74
N ALA A 222 1.85 -10.60 -17.04
CA ALA A 222 0.67 -11.19 -17.68
C ALA A 222 0.02 -10.23 -18.69
N THR A 223 -0.01 -8.93 -18.37
CA THR A 223 -0.60 -7.93 -19.27
C THR A 223 0.29 -7.64 -20.46
N ALA A 224 1.60 -7.50 -20.25
CA ALA A 224 2.57 -7.31 -21.34
C ALA A 224 2.62 -8.53 -22.29
N ALA A 225 2.45 -9.75 -21.77
CA ALA A 225 2.36 -10.95 -22.60
C ALA A 225 1.07 -11.00 -23.43
N LYS A 226 -0.04 -10.50 -22.87
CA LYS A 226 -1.35 -10.49 -23.54
C LYS A 226 -1.51 -9.34 -24.54
N PHE A 227 -0.85 -8.22 -24.30
CA PHE A 227 -0.90 -7.01 -25.12
C PHE A 227 0.52 -6.50 -25.41
N PRO A 228 1.25 -7.14 -26.34
CA PRO A 228 2.63 -6.81 -26.67
C PRO A 228 2.80 -5.43 -27.33
#